data_AF-A0A524JSM7-F1
#
_entry.id   AF-A0A524JSM7-F1
#
_cell.length_a   1.000
_cell.length_b   1.000
_cell.length_c   1.000
_cell.angle_alpha   90.00
_cell.angle_beta   90.00
_cell.angle_gamma   90.00
#
_symmetry.space_group_name_H-M   'P 1'
#
loop_
_entity.id
_entity.type
_entity.pdbx_description
1 polymer ?
#
loop_
_entity_poly.entity_id
_entity_poly.type
_entity_poly.pdbx_seq_one_letter_code
_entity_poly.pdbx_strand_id
1 'polypeptide(L)'
;MFKSQIFRAVVENFIVAVIAYLLGYYFTAMFHWGTAEIGGLWAVISGVFVAVVMIVSVIVTDIGPVENATLRFVESVIGSLTAFAVAIAGVYIFRLKKTENK
;
A
#
# COMPACT_ATOMS: atom_id res chain seq x y z
N MET A 1 13.47 -12.77 27.64
CA MET A 1 13.79 -11.55 26.86
C MET A 1 13.19 -11.54 25.45
N PHE A 2 13.24 -12.65 24.69
CA PHE A 2 12.69 -12.73 23.32
C PHE A 2 11.15 -12.55 23.23
N LYS A 3 10.38 -13.14 24.17
CA LYS A 3 8.90 -13.08 24.17
C LYS A 3 8.33 -11.65 24.32
N SER A 4 8.97 -10.78 25.11
CA SER A 4 8.48 -9.42 25.34
C SER A 4 8.70 -8.51 24.13
N GLN A 5 9.79 -8.73 23.37
CA GLN A 5 10.04 -7.97 22.15
C GLN A 5 9.11 -8.35 21.01
N ILE A 6 8.84 -9.65 20.84
CA ILE A 6 7.85 -10.12 19.86
C ILE A 6 6.46 -9.58 20.21
N PHE A 7 6.05 -9.67 21.48
CA PHE A 7 4.74 -9.15 21.90
C PHE A 7 4.61 -7.65 21.62
N ARG A 8 5.64 -6.87 21.91
CA ARG A 8 5.66 -5.43 21.63
C ARG A 8 5.54 -5.14 20.13
N ALA A 9 6.29 -5.84 19.28
CA ALA A 9 6.22 -5.68 17.83
C ALA A 9 4.84 -6.06 17.26
N VAL A 10 4.19 -7.08 17.82
CA VAL A 10 2.82 -7.47 17.45
C VAL A 10 1.84 -6.35 17.80
N VAL A 11 1.94 -5.77 19.00
CA VAL A 11 1.07 -4.67 19.44
C VAL A 11 1.29 -3.42 18.58
N GLU A 12 2.54 -3.05 18.32
CA GLU A 12 2.88 -1.90 17.47
C GLU A 12 2.30 -2.06 16.05
N ASN A 13 2.50 -3.23 15.42
CA ASN A 13 1.95 -3.50 14.09
C ASN A 13 0.42 -3.57 14.08
N PHE A 14 -0.21 -4.09 15.14
CA PHE A 14 -1.67 -4.10 15.27
C PHE A 14 -2.23 -2.67 15.31
N ILE A 15 -1.61 -1.78 16.11
CA ILE A 15 -2.01 -0.38 16.19
C ILE A 15 -1.84 0.31 14.83
N VAL A 16 -0.70 0.09 14.17
CA VAL A 16 -0.44 0.63 12.83
C VAL A 16 -1.51 0.15 11.84
N ALA A 17 -1.86 -1.13 11.85
CA ALA A 17 -2.90 -1.68 10.97
C ALA A 17 -4.26 -1.03 11.23
N VAL A 18 -4.70 -0.92 12.50
CA VAL A 18 -6.00 -0.32 12.83
C VAL A 18 -6.07 1.14 12.37
N ILE A 19 -5.05 1.94 12.70
CA ILE A 19 -5.01 3.37 12.35
C ILE A 19 -4.96 3.53 10.83
N ALA A 20 -4.08 2.78 10.15
CA ALA A 20 -3.93 2.86 8.70
C ALA A 20 -5.23 2.47 7.99
N TYR A 21 -5.91 1.40 8.44
CA TYR A 21 -7.19 0.99 7.87
C TYR A 21 -8.23 2.11 7.97
N LEU A 22 -8.40 2.69 9.16
CA LEU A 22 -9.39 3.74 9.38
C LEU A 22 -9.09 4.96 8.51
N LEU A 23 -7.83 5.42 8.48
CA LEU A 23 -7.43 6.56 7.66
C LEU A 23 -7.63 6.28 6.17
N GLY A 24 -7.17 5.12 5.67
CA GLY A 24 -7.32 4.74 4.27
C GLY A 24 -8.78 4.55 3.86
N TYR A 25 -9.59 3.96 4.73
CA TYR A 25 -11.02 3.77 4.54
C TYR A 25 -11.74 5.12 4.41
N TYR A 26 -11.58 6.01 5.41
CA TYR A 26 -12.27 7.29 5.40
C TYR A 26 -11.78 8.18 4.26
N PHE A 27 -10.48 8.19 3.97
CA PHE A 27 -9.93 8.94 2.84
C PHE A 27 -10.53 8.47 1.51
N THR A 28 -10.59 7.16 1.29
CA THR A 28 -11.13 6.59 0.04
C THR A 28 -12.65 6.75 -0.04
N ALA A 29 -13.35 6.67 1.09
CA ALA A 29 -14.79 6.91 1.18
C ALA A 29 -15.19 8.34 0.78
N MET A 30 -14.31 9.34 0.93
CA MET A 30 -14.57 10.70 0.43
C MET A 30 -14.77 10.74 -1.09
N PHE A 31 -14.13 9.83 -1.82
CA PHE A 31 -14.20 9.76 -3.29
C PHE A 31 -15.20 8.71 -3.77
N HIS A 32 -15.16 7.50 -3.20
CA HIS A 32 -16.02 6.40 -3.61
C HIS A 32 -16.21 5.36 -2.50
N TRP A 33 -17.45 5.25 -2.00
CA TRP A 33 -17.82 4.35 -0.92
C TRP A 33 -17.61 2.87 -1.25
N GLY A 34 -17.90 2.44 -2.48
CA GLY A 34 -17.82 1.03 -2.87
C GLY A 34 -16.38 0.47 -2.92
N THR A 35 -15.37 1.33 -2.91
CA THR A 35 -13.94 0.94 -2.89
C THR A 35 -13.24 1.35 -1.60
N ALA A 36 -13.97 1.86 -0.62
CA ALA A 36 -13.41 2.34 0.64
C ALA A 36 -12.68 1.23 1.42
N GLU A 37 -13.24 0.02 1.43
CA GLU A 37 -12.61 -1.16 2.04
C GLU A 37 -11.26 -1.48 1.41
N ILE A 38 -11.15 -1.38 0.08
CA ILE A 38 -9.88 -1.61 -0.65
C ILE A 38 -8.86 -0.54 -0.26
N GLY A 39 -9.27 0.72 -0.16
CA GLY A 39 -8.41 1.82 0.28
C GLY A 39 -7.89 1.63 1.70
N GLY A 40 -8.74 1.16 2.62
CA GLY A 40 -8.35 0.80 3.98
C GLY A 40 -7.32 -0.33 3.98
N LEU A 41 -7.56 -1.43 3.27
CA LEU A 41 -6.61 -2.55 3.16
C LEU A 41 -5.27 -2.11 2.56
N TRP A 42 -5.29 -1.23 1.56
CA TRP A 42 -4.06 -0.73 0.93
C TRP A 42 -3.21 0.12 1.89
N ALA A 43 -3.86 0.94 2.70
CA ALA A 43 -3.19 1.72 3.74
C ALA A 43 -2.56 0.82 4.81
N VAL A 44 -3.24 -0.27 5.22
CA VAL A 44 -2.70 -1.27 6.16
C VAL A 44 -1.40 -1.86 5.64
N ILE A 45 -1.41 -2.36 4.40
CA ILE A 45 -0.25 -2.99 3.79
C ILE A 45 0.92 -2.00 3.77
N SER A 46 0.66 -0.76 3.35
CA SER A 46 1.66 0.30 3.30
C SER A 46 2.25 0.62 4.69
N GLY A 47 1.39 0.77 5.71
CA GLY A 47 1.81 1.09 7.08
C GLY A 47 2.66 -0.01 7.71
N VAL A 48 2.26 -1.28 7.54
CA VAL A 48 3.03 -2.43 8.03
C VAL A 48 4.38 -2.53 7.30
N PHE A 49 4.42 -2.26 6.00
CA PHE A 49 5.67 -2.27 5.24
C PHE A 49 6.67 -1.24 5.76
N VAL A 50 6.20 -0.02 6.05
CA VAL A 50 7.03 1.02 6.67
C VAL A 50 7.49 0.57 8.05
N ALA A 51 6.62 0.00 8.89
CA ALA A 51 7.01 -0.50 10.22
C ALA A 51 8.12 -1.57 10.14
N VAL A 52 8.03 -2.50 9.19
CA VAL A 52 9.06 -3.52 8.96
C VAL A 52 10.37 -2.89 8.46
N VAL A 53 10.27 -1.97 7.50
CA VAL A 53 11.41 -1.19 7.00
C VAL A 53 12.14 -0.45 8.11
N MET A 54 11.40 0.20 9.02
CA MET A 54 11.99 0.92 10.15
C MET A 54 12.84 -0.04 10.98
N ILE A 55 12.34 -1.24 11.27
CA ILE A 55 13.07 -2.27 12.01
C ILE A 55 14.33 -2.70 11.24
N VAL A 56 14.21 -2.94 9.93
CA VAL A 56 15.34 -3.38 9.08
C VAL A 56 16.40 -2.28 8.94
N SER A 57 16.02 -1.00 8.85
CA SER A 57 16.96 0.13 8.75
C SER A 57 17.85 0.31 9.98
N VAL A 58 17.44 -0.20 11.14
CA VAL A 58 18.26 -0.24 12.35
C VAL A 58 19.32 -1.36 12.28
N ILE A 59 19.09 -2.38 11.47
CA ILE A 59 19.97 -3.54 11.29
C ILE A 59 20.92 -3.34 10.10
N VAL A 60 20.43 -2.74 9.02
CA VAL A 60 21.16 -2.48 7.76
C VAL A 60 21.24 -0.97 7.55
N THR A 61 22.38 -0.38 7.88
CA THR A 61 22.62 1.08 7.95
C THR A 61 22.96 1.73 6.61
N ASP A 62 22.39 1.28 5.49
CA ASP A 62 22.68 1.90 4.18
C ASP A 62 21.76 3.09 3.86
N ILE A 63 20.54 3.12 4.40
CA ILE A 63 19.52 4.11 4.06
C ILE A 63 18.71 4.46 5.32
N GLY A 64 18.45 5.74 5.55
CA GLY A 64 17.70 6.18 6.73
C GLY A 64 16.22 5.73 6.70
N PRO A 65 15.59 5.58 7.87
CA PRO A 65 14.15 5.36 8.04
C PRO A 65 13.23 6.17 7.11
N VAL A 66 13.47 7.48 7.01
CA VAL A 66 12.64 8.42 6.26
C VAL A 66 12.85 8.23 4.76
N GLU A 67 14.10 8.13 4.31
CA GLU A 67 14.44 7.89 2.90
C GLU A 67 13.84 6.57 2.42
N ASN A 68 13.87 5.52 3.25
CA ASN A 68 13.23 4.27 2.88
C ASN A 68 11.71 4.41 2.81
N ALA A 69 11.06 5.15 3.73
CA ALA A 69 9.62 5.40 3.64
C ALA A 69 9.27 6.20 2.36
N THR A 70 10.09 7.20 2.00
CA THR A 70 9.92 7.99 0.77
C THR A 70 10.09 7.13 -0.48
N LEU A 71 11.09 6.26 -0.54
CA LEU A 71 11.27 5.33 -1.66
C LEU A 71 10.04 4.43 -1.85
N ARG A 72 9.46 3.90 -0.75
CA ARG A 72 8.24 3.08 -0.82
C ARG A 72 7.04 3.86 -1.33
N PHE A 73 6.90 5.12 -0.93
CA PHE A 73 5.87 6.00 -1.46
C PHE A 73 6.03 6.19 -2.97
N VAL A 74 7.24 6.47 -3.44
CA VAL A 74 7.55 6.64 -4.88
C VAL A 74 7.30 5.34 -5.66
N GLU A 75 7.71 4.19 -5.12
CA GLU A 75 7.43 2.87 -5.71
C GLU A 75 5.91 2.62 -5.86
N SER A 76 5.11 3.01 -4.86
CA SER A 76 3.65 2.89 -4.91
C SER A 76 3.03 3.77 -6.00
N VAL A 77 3.54 4.99 -6.19
CA VAL A 77 3.14 5.88 -7.30
C VAL A 77 3.47 5.25 -8.64
N ILE A 78 4.70 4.75 -8.82
CA ILE A 78 5.14 4.09 -10.07
C ILE A 78 4.28 2.86 -10.37
N GLY A 79 4.02 2.02 -9.38
CA GLY A 79 3.16 0.84 -9.51
C GLY A 79 1.73 1.21 -9.93
N SER A 80 1.16 2.24 -9.30
CA SER A 80 -0.18 2.73 -9.62
C SER A 80 -0.28 3.27 -11.05
N LEU A 81 0.71 4.05 -11.50
CA LEU A 81 0.78 4.56 -12.88
C LEU A 81 0.91 3.43 -13.90
N THR A 82 1.75 2.43 -13.60
CA THR A 82 1.93 1.26 -14.47
C THR A 82 0.63 0.47 -14.62
N ALA A 83 -0.07 0.21 -13.51
CA ALA A 83 -1.36 -0.48 -13.53
C ALA A 83 -2.42 0.30 -14.32
N PHE A 84 -2.46 1.63 -14.17
CA PHE A 84 -3.36 2.50 -14.92
C PHE A 84 -3.10 2.42 -16.44
N ALA A 85 -1.83 2.52 -16.87
CA ALA A 85 -1.47 2.42 -18.28
C ALA A 85 -1.89 1.08 -18.91
N VAL A 86 -1.66 -0.03 -18.20
CA VAL A 86 -2.06 -1.38 -18.63
C VAL A 86 -3.57 -1.51 -18.71
N ALA A 87 -4.31 -0.97 -17.74
CA ALA A 87 -5.78 -1.00 -17.75
C ALA A 87 -6.35 -0.26 -18.98
N ILE A 88 -5.80 0.92 -19.30
CA ILE A 88 -6.19 1.69 -20.49
C ILE A 88 -5.93 0.89 -21.77
N ALA A 89 -4.74 0.31 -21.92
CA ALA A 89 -4.40 -0.52 -23.08
C ALA A 89 -5.37 -1.72 -23.22
N GLY A 90 -5.68 -2.40 -22.10
CA GLY A 90 -6.64 -3.50 -22.08
C GLY A 90 -8.04 -3.10 -22.52
N VAL A 91 -8.53 -1.93 -22.10
CA VAL A 91 -9.83 -1.38 -22.54
C VAL A 91 -9.83 -1.10 -24.04
N TYR A 92 -8.76 -0.54 -24.59
CA TYR A 92 -8.65 -0.31 -26.03
C TYR A 92 -8.69 -1.62 -26.83
N ILE A 93 -7.91 -2.62 -26.42
CA ILE A 93 -7.89 -3.94 -27.06
C ILE A 93 -9.28 -4.59 -27.02
N PHE A 94 -9.95 -4.56 -25.86
CA PHE A 94 -11.30 -5.11 -25.71
C PHE A 94 -12.31 -4.43 -26.63
N ARG A 95 -12.24 -3.10 -26.76
CA ARG A 95 -13.12 -2.33 -27.66
C ARG A 95 -12.88 -2.66 -29.13
N LEU A 96 -11.62 -2.81 -29.56
CA LEU A 96 -11.29 -3.22 -30.92
C LEU A 96 -11.85 -4.60 -31.25
N LYS A 97 -11.63 -5.58 -30.36
CA LYS A 97 -12.12 -6.95 -30.54
C LYS A 97 -13.65 -7.04 -30.58
N LYS A 98 -14.36 -6.14 -29.89
CA LYS A 98 -15.83 -6.05 -29.94
C LYS A 98 -16.34 -5.50 -31.27
N THR A 99 -15.60 -4.59 -31.90
CA THR A 99 -15.96 -4.05 -33.22
C THR A 99 -15.72 -5.05 -34.34
N GLU A 100 -14.67 -5.87 -34.26
CA GLU A 100 -14.40 -6.93 -35.25
C GLU A 100 -15.42 -8.09 -35.22
N ASN A 101 -16.08 -8.32 -34.08
CA ASN A 101 -17.07 -9.40 -33.91
C ASN A 101 -18.52 -8.97 -34.21
N LYS A 102 -18.74 -7.76 -34.74
CA LYS A 102 -20.06 -7.26 -35.17
C LYS A 102 -20.12 -7.19 -36.69
#